data_AF-A0A4V3B0G2-F1
#
_entry.id   AF-A0A4V3B0G2-F1
#
_cell.length_a   1.000
_cell.length_b   1.000
_cell.length_c   1.000
_cell.angle_alpha   90.00
_cell.angle_beta   90.00
_cell.angle_gamma   90.00
#
_symmetry.space_group_name_H-M   'P 1'
#
loop_
_entity.id
_entity.type
_entity.pdbx_description
1 polymer ?
#
loop_
_entity_poly.entity_id
_entity_poly.type
_entity_poly.pdbx_seq_one_letter_code
_entity_poly.pdbx_strand_id
1 'polypeptide(L)'
;MDILFTLALIGFLTIGVIYFARLIMKKKPYHLQHGISAGILLGLSIVLLAISVTNSDEKSIIELEEKAVKLENVNSDLMSQVEDSQKIEADYELELEEAKGKLAPLQEKLDSNKKEYDSLMDKNKGKDSLIENLEEKVATLEENVESLETELTTAKEAAAVAATSSVSESSTASADTGAGRKFQNCTDLRTVHPGGVSSDHADYQPSMDRDKDGWACE
;
A
#
# COMPACT_ATOMS: atom_id res chain seq x y z
N MET A 1 -59.71 -16.89 21.18
CA MET A 1 -60.89 -17.56 21.77
C MET A 1 -61.77 -16.48 22.39
N ASP A 2 -62.81 -16.05 21.67
CA ASP A 2 -63.56 -14.84 21.97
C ASP A 2 -64.36 -14.93 23.27
N ILE A 3 -64.28 -13.88 24.08
CA ILE A 3 -65.12 -13.69 25.29
C ILE A 3 -66.61 -13.81 24.95
N LEU A 4 -66.99 -13.44 23.72
CA LEU A 4 -68.35 -13.60 23.23
C LEU A 4 -68.80 -15.07 23.14
N PHE A 5 -67.89 -15.97 22.77
CA PHE A 5 -68.19 -17.40 22.61
C PHE A 5 -68.34 -18.11 23.96
N THR A 6 -67.52 -17.73 24.95
CA THR A 6 -67.64 -18.25 26.32
C THR A 6 -68.92 -17.78 27.00
N LEU A 7 -69.30 -16.51 26.82
CA LEU A 7 -70.58 -15.99 27.33
C LEU A 7 -71.80 -16.68 26.68
N ALA A 8 -71.73 -16.98 25.37
CA ALA A 8 -72.78 -17.72 24.69
C ALA A 8 -72.97 -19.14 25.23
N LEU A 9 -71.87 -19.89 25.46
CA LEU A 9 -71.92 -21.25 26.02
C LEU A 9 -72.50 -21.29 27.42
N ILE A 10 -72.12 -20.34 28.29
CA ILE A 10 -72.68 -20.22 29.64
C ILE A 10 -74.20 -19.92 29.56
N GLY A 11 -74.61 -19.06 28.63
CA GLY A 11 -76.02 -18.77 28.36
C GLY A 11 -76.81 -20.03 27.99
N PHE A 12 -76.30 -20.85 27.07
CA PHE A 12 -76.98 -22.09 26.67
C PHE A 12 -77.06 -23.12 27.79
N LEU A 13 -76.00 -23.29 28.59
CA LEU A 13 -76.00 -24.22 29.72
C LEU A 13 -77.00 -23.79 30.81
N THR A 14 -77.04 -22.50 31.15
CA THR A 14 -77.98 -21.98 32.16
C THR A 14 -79.44 -22.12 31.72
N ILE A 15 -79.75 -21.82 30.45
CA ILE A 15 -81.10 -22.04 29.88
C ILE A 15 -81.45 -23.53 29.87
N GLY A 16 -80.49 -24.39 29.50
CA GLY A 16 -80.67 -25.85 29.51
C GLY A 16 -80.99 -26.40 30.90
N VAL A 17 -80.26 -25.97 31.93
CA VAL A 17 -80.50 -26.36 33.33
C VAL A 17 -81.86 -25.87 33.82
N ILE A 18 -82.27 -24.64 33.51
CA ILE A 18 -83.58 -24.10 33.88
C ILE A 18 -84.72 -24.87 33.18
N TYR A 19 -84.54 -25.21 31.91
CA TYR A 19 -85.51 -25.99 31.15
C TYR A 19 -85.65 -27.40 31.72
N PHE A 20 -84.53 -28.05 32.05
CA PHE A 20 -84.51 -29.38 32.66
C PHE A 20 -85.13 -29.38 34.06
N ALA A 21 -84.84 -28.36 34.88
CA ALA A 21 -85.48 -28.18 36.19
C ALA A 21 -87.00 -27.98 36.06
N ARG A 22 -87.47 -27.21 35.07
CA ARG A 22 -88.91 -27.06 34.78
C ARG A 22 -89.55 -28.37 34.29
N LEU A 23 -88.81 -29.20 33.57
CA LEU A 23 -89.26 -30.53 33.13
C LEU A 23 -89.50 -31.45 34.33
N ILE A 24 -88.59 -31.43 35.32
CA ILE A 24 -88.70 -32.22 36.55
C ILE A 24 -89.81 -31.68 37.48
N MET A 25 -90.03 -30.36 37.52
CA MET A 25 -91.03 -29.75 38.41
C MET A 25 -92.47 -29.83 37.89
N LYS A 26 -92.72 -30.11 36.61
CA LYS A 26 -94.07 -30.42 36.13
C LYS A 26 -94.45 -31.86 36.47
N LYS A 27 -94.77 -32.12 37.75
CA LYS A 27 -95.50 -33.32 38.17
C LYS A 27 -96.91 -33.29 37.59
N LYS A 28 -97.07 -33.80 36.37
CA LYS A 28 -98.33 -34.37 35.89
C LYS A 28 -98.03 -35.81 35.44
N PRO A 29 -98.87 -36.79 35.81
CA PRO A 29 -98.66 -38.17 35.40
C PRO A 29 -99.04 -38.29 33.93
N TYR A 30 -98.07 -38.10 33.04
CA TYR A 30 -98.24 -38.44 31.64
C TYR A 30 -97.91 -39.93 31.48
N HIS A 31 -98.94 -40.65 31.07
CA HIS A 31 -98.92 -42.06 30.73
C HIS A 31 -97.82 -42.32 29.68
N LEU A 32 -96.89 -43.18 30.06
CA LEU A 32 -95.71 -43.61 29.34
C LEU A 32 -96.12 -44.44 28.12
N GLN A 33 -95.82 -44.00 26.89
CA GLN A 33 -95.65 -44.99 25.81
C GLN A 33 -94.76 -44.64 24.59
N HIS A 34 -94.41 -43.38 24.25
CA HIS A 34 -93.57 -43.14 23.05
C HIS A 34 -92.48 -42.05 23.15
N GLY A 35 -91.96 -41.77 24.34
CA GLY A 35 -91.07 -40.62 24.58
C GLY A 35 -89.54 -40.87 24.57
N ILE A 36 -89.06 -42.09 24.32
CA ILE A 36 -87.63 -42.42 24.51
C ILE A 36 -86.79 -42.19 23.23
N SER A 37 -87.40 -42.16 22.04
CA SER A 37 -86.68 -42.07 20.77
C SER A 37 -86.07 -40.69 20.47
N ALA A 38 -86.75 -39.60 20.83
CA ALA A 38 -86.28 -38.25 20.50
C ALA A 38 -85.06 -37.80 21.34
N GLY A 39 -85.02 -38.18 22.62
CA GLY A 39 -83.92 -37.84 23.52
C GLY A 39 -82.62 -38.58 23.18
N ILE A 40 -82.73 -39.86 22.79
CA ILE A 40 -81.58 -40.67 22.36
C ILE A 40 -81.00 -40.13 21.04
N LEU A 41 -81.84 -39.79 20.06
CA LEU A 41 -81.39 -39.23 18.78
C LEU A 41 -80.71 -37.87 18.93
N LEU A 42 -81.24 -36.98 19.78
CA LEU A 42 -80.60 -35.70 20.11
C LEU A 42 -79.27 -35.92 20.84
N GLY A 43 -79.23 -36.84 21.81
CA GLY A 43 -77.99 -37.18 22.51
C GLY A 43 -76.91 -37.74 21.57
N LEU A 44 -77.28 -38.64 20.66
CA LEU A 44 -76.35 -39.24 19.69
C LEU A 44 -75.87 -38.22 18.65
N SER A 45 -76.73 -37.29 18.23
CA SER A 45 -76.33 -36.17 17.35
C SER A 45 -75.36 -35.21 18.03
N ILE A 46 -75.53 -34.93 19.32
CA ILE A 46 -74.60 -34.09 20.10
C ILE A 46 -73.27 -34.82 20.31
N VAL A 47 -73.29 -36.12 20.57
CA VAL A 47 -72.07 -36.94 20.69
C VAL A 47 -71.32 -37.00 19.36
N LEU A 48 -72.01 -37.17 18.23
CA LEU A 48 -71.38 -37.14 16.90
C LEU A 48 -70.81 -35.75 16.56
N LEU A 49 -71.51 -34.66 16.92
CA LEU A 49 -70.99 -33.30 16.80
C LEU A 49 -69.77 -33.08 17.69
N ALA A 50 -69.78 -33.58 18.93
CA ALA A 50 -68.64 -33.49 19.84
C ALA A 50 -67.41 -34.25 19.31
N ILE A 51 -67.61 -35.48 18.78
CA ILE A 51 -66.54 -36.26 18.13
C ILE A 51 -66.00 -35.54 16.87
N SER A 52 -66.87 -34.82 16.14
CA SER A 52 -66.47 -34.05 14.96
C SER A 52 -65.67 -32.78 15.32
N VAL A 53 -65.95 -32.17 16.47
CA VAL A 53 -65.24 -30.96 16.96
C VAL A 53 -63.85 -31.31 17.48
N THR A 54 -63.67 -32.44 18.19
CA THR A 54 -62.36 -32.83 18.75
C THR A 54 -61.31 -33.23 17.70
N ASN A 55 -61.73 -33.60 16.49
CA ASN A 55 -60.83 -34.04 15.41
C ASN A 55 -60.20 -32.86 14.63
N SER A 56 -60.76 -31.65 14.77
CA SER A 56 -60.26 -30.44 14.09
C SER A 56 -59.10 -29.77 14.84
N ASP A 57 -59.09 -29.89 16.17
CA ASP A 57 -58.08 -29.29 17.05
C ASP A 57 -56.72 -30.03 16.98
N GLU A 58 -56.71 -31.36 16.86
CA GLU A 58 -55.47 -32.17 16.80
C GLU A 58 -54.59 -31.84 15.58
N LYS A 59 -55.22 -31.60 14.41
CA LYS A 59 -54.52 -31.15 13.21
C LYS A 59 -53.84 -29.80 13.40
N SER A 60 -54.51 -28.88 14.10
CA SER A 60 -53.96 -27.54 14.37
C SER A 60 -52.80 -27.57 15.37
N ILE A 61 -52.83 -28.52 16.33
CA ILE A 61 -51.76 -28.74 17.31
C ILE A 61 -50.51 -29.29 16.60
N ILE A 62 -50.66 -30.30 15.73
CA ILE A 62 -49.54 -30.84 14.95
C ILE A 62 -48.90 -29.76 14.06
N GLU A 63 -49.70 -28.90 13.44
CA GLU A 63 -49.18 -27.79 12.61
C GLU A 63 -48.43 -26.74 13.45
N LEU A 64 -48.90 -26.49 14.68
CA LEU A 64 -48.23 -25.59 15.64
C LEU A 64 -46.89 -26.17 16.11
N GLU A 65 -46.83 -27.47 16.41
CA GLU A 65 -45.60 -28.16 16.79
C GLU A 65 -44.57 -28.15 15.64
N GLU A 66 -45.01 -28.41 14.40
CA GLU A 66 -44.14 -28.34 13.22
C GLU A 66 -43.55 -26.92 13.03
N LYS A 67 -44.37 -25.88 13.23
CA LYS A 67 -43.91 -24.48 13.18
C LYS A 67 -42.93 -24.15 14.30
N ALA A 68 -43.14 -24.66 15.50
CA ALA A 68 -42.23 -24.46 16.63
C ALA A 68 -40.85 -25.08 16.35
N VAL A 69 -40.82 -26.31 15.84
CA VAL A 69 -39.56 -26.99 15.45
C VAL A 69 -38.86 -26.26 14.30
N LYS A 70 -39.59 -25.79 13.29
CA LYS A 70 -39.02 -24.98 12.21
C LYS A 70 -38.42 -23.68 12.75
N LEU A 71 -39.11 -23.03 13.68
CA LEU A 71 -38.64 -21.80 14.30
C LEU A 71 -37.36 -22.03 15.12
N GLU A 72 -37.27 -23.13 15.86
CA GLU A 72 -36.08 -23.52 16.62
C GLU A 72 -34.88 -23.77 15.71
N ASN A 73 -35.07 -24.53 14.61
CA ASN A 73 -34.01 -24.78 13.62
C ASN A 73 -33.51 -23.48 12.99
N VAL A 74 -34.42 -22.58 12.59
CA VAL A 74 -34.06 -21.26 12.03
C VAL A 74 -33.30 -20.43 13.06
N ASN A 75 -33.70 -20.47 14.33
CA ASN A 75 -33.00 -19.71 15.38
C ASN A 75 -31.60 -20.26 15.65
N SER A 76 -31.42 -21.59 15.59
CA SER A 76 -30.09 -22.22 15.69
C SER A 76 -29.19 -21.86 14.51
N ASP A 77 -29.73 -21.88 13.29
CA ASP A 77 -28.99 -21.50 12.07
C ASP A 77 -28.58 -20.02 12.10
N LEU A 78 -29.51 -19.15 12.53
CA LEU A 78 -29.23 -17.73 12.71
C LEU A 78 -28.13 -17.49 13.75
N MET A 79 -28.14 -18.22 14.87
CA MET A 79 -27.07 -18.11 15.88
C MET A 79 -25.71 -18.54 15.32
N SER A 80 -25.65 -19.62 14.54
CA SER A 80 -24.43 -20.04 13.85
C SER A 80 -23.94 -18.97 12.87
N GLN A 81 -24.85 -18.36 12.10
CA GLN A 81 -24.51 -17.30 11.17
C GLN A 81 -24.00 -16.02 11.86
N VAL A 82 -24.55 -15.70 13.04
CA VAL A 82 -24.08 -14.58 13.87
C VAL A 82 -22.65 -14.84 14.37
N GLU A 83 -22.35 -16.05 14.83
CA GLU A 83 -21.00 -16.43 15.28
C GLU A 83 -19.97 -16.37 14.14
N ASP A 84 -20.33 -16.88 12.96
CA ASP A 84 -19.48 -16.80 11.77
C ASP A 84 -19.22 -15.34 11.36
N SER A 85 -20.25 -14.50 11.40
CA SER A 85 -20.13 -13.07 11.08
C SER A 85 -19.20 -12.36 12.07
N GLN A 86 -19.32 -12.64 13.37
CA GLN A 86 -18.43 -12.08 14.40
C GLN A 86 -16.97 -12.51 14.21
N LYS A 87 -16.74 -13.77 13.81
CA LYS A 87 -15.40 -14.27 13.53
C LYS A 87 -14.79 -13.57 12.31
N ILE A 88 -15.59 -13.31 11.28
CA ILE A 88 -15.17 -12.55 10.09
C ILE A 88 -14.84 -11.11 10.48
N GLU A 89 -15.67 -10.45 11.29
CA GLU A 89 -15.41 -9.09 11.78
C GLU A 89 -14.08 -9.01 12.55
N ALA A 90 -13.82 -9.97 13.45
CA ALA A 90 -12.56 -10.02 14.21
C ALA A 90 -11.32 -10.22 13.32
N ASP A 91 -11.43 -11.02 12.25
CA ASP A 91 -10.34 -11.25 11.29
C ASP A 91 -10.03 -9.98 10.50
N TYR A 92 -11.08 -9.28 10.02
CA TYR A 92 -10.91 -8.00 9.34
C TYR A 92 -10.34 -6.91 10.24
N GLU A 93 -10.71 -6.87 11.52
CA GLU A 93 -10.11 -5.93 12.49
C GLU A 93 -8.61 -6.20 12.66
N LEU A 94 -8.19 -7.48 12.70
CA LEU A 94 -6.79 -7.86 12.80
C LEU A 94 -6.00 -7.46 11.55
N GLU A 95 -6.52 -7.73 10.36
CA GLU A 95 -5.88 -7.30 9.10
C GLU A 95 -5.76 -5.77 9.01
N LEU A 96 -6.77 -5.04 9.48
CA LEU A 96 -6.78 -3.58 9.51
C LEU A 96 -5.67 -3.03 10.42
N GLU A 97 -5.51 -3.60 11.62
CA GLU A 97 -4.45 -3.20 12.56
C GLU A 97 -3.05 -3.54 12.03
N GLU A 98 -2.88 -4.68 11.37
CA GLU A 98 -1.61 -5.02 10.71
C GLU A 98 -1.27 -4.02 9.60
N ALA A 99 -2.26 -3.67 8.76
CA ALA A 99 -2.09 -2.69 7.69
C ALA A 99 -1.72 -1.30 8.24
N LYS A 100 -2.38 -0.85 9.30
CA LYS A 100 -2.05 0.41 9.99
C LYS A 100 -0.65 0.37 10.61
N GLY A 101 -0.27 -0.75 11.21
CA GLY A 101 1.07 -0.97 11.76
C GLY A 101 2.18 -0.85 10.71
N LYS A 102 1.92 -1.25 9.46
CA LYS A 102 2.84 -1.06 8.33
C LYS A 102 2.84 0.36 7.77
N LEU A 103 1.73 1.09 7.87
CA LEU A 103 1.59 2.44 7.33
C LEU A 103 2.47 3.47 8.06
N ALA A 104 2.53 3.41 9.39
CA ALA A 104 3.32 4.33 10.21
C ALA A 104 4.83 4.35 9.86
N PRO A 105 5.55 3.20 9.82
CA PRO A 105 6.98 3.20 9.48
C PRO A 105 7.24 3.56 8.01
N LEU A 106 6.29 3.30 7.11
CA LEU A 106 6.39 3.73 5.72
C LEU A 106 6.30 5.26 5.60
N GLN A 107 5.40 5.89 6.35
CA GLN A 107 5.28 7.34 6.38
C GLN A 107 6.55 7.99 6.97
N GLU A 108 7.09 7.44 8.05
CA GLU A 108 8.34 7.92 8.64
C GLU A 108 9.52 7.81 7.67
N LYS A 109 9.63 6.69 6.95
CA LYS A 109 10.65 6.51 5.90
C LYS A 109 10.47 7.52 4.77
N LEU A 110 9.24 7.81 4.36
CA LEU A 110 8.95 8.81 3.33
C LEU A 110 9.42 10.20 3.76
N ASP A 111 9.13 10.59 5.00
CA ASP A 111 9.55 11.89 5.54
C ASP A 111 11.07 11.98 5.71
N SER A 112 11.73 10.89 6.11
CA SER A 112 13.19 10.81 6.20
C SER A 112 13.84 10.96 4.81
N ASN A 113 13.37 10.18 3.82
CA ASN A 113 13.90 10.25 2.45
C ASN A 113 13.66 11.62 1.82
N LYS A 114 12.52 12.27 2.12
CA LYS A 114 12.24 13.62 1.65
C LYS A 114 13.24 14.64 2.20
N LYS A 115 13.55 14.58 3.50
CA LYS A 115 14.58 15.44 4.10
C LYS A 115 15.96 15.22 3.50
N GLU A 116 16.31 13.96 3.21
CA GLU A 116 17.58 13.63 2.55
C GLU A 116 17.63 14.19 1.12
N TYR A 117 16.53 14.06 0.37
CA TYR A 117 16.40 14.65 -0.96
C TYR A 117 16.59 16.17 -0.95
N ASP A 118 15.92 16.87 -0.03
CA ASP A 118 16.03 18.33 0.10
C ASP A 118 17.48 18.75 0.47
N SER A 119 18.13 18.02 1.39
CA SER A 119 19.52 18.27 1.76
C SER A 119 20.50 18.04 0.60
N LEU A 120 20.28 17.00 -0.21
CA LEU A 120 21.09 16.74 -1.40
C LEU A 120 20.90 17.83 -2.46
N MET A 121 19.67 18.31 -2.66
CA MET A 121 19.38 19.40 -3.58
C MET A 121 20.08 20.69 -3.20
N ASP A 122 20.07 21.06 -1.92
CA ASP A 122 20.77 22.25 -1.44
C ASP A 122 22.30 22.12 -1.58
N LYS A 123 22.85 20.93 -1.31
CA LYS A 123 24.27 20.65 -1.52
C LYS A 123 24.67 20.74 -2.99
N ASN A 124 23.83 20.28 -3.90
CA ASN A 124 24.09 20.39 -5.34
C ASN A 124 24.06 21.85 -5.79
N LYS A 125 23.07 22.65 -5.36
CA LYS A 125 23.06 24.10 -5.64
C LYS A 125 24.33 24.79 -5.14
N GLY A 126 24.79 24.44 -3.93
CA GLY A 126 26.03 24.98 -3.40
C GLY A 126 27.27 24.60 -4.22
N LYS A 127 27.30 23.39 -4.78
CA LYS A 127 28.37 22.96 -5.71
C LYS A 127 28.28 23.70 -7.04
N ASP A 128 27.08 23.91 -7.57
CA ASP A 128 26.88 24.66 -8.82
C ASP A 128 27.42 26.09 -8.70
N SER A 129 27.13 26.78 -7.58
CA SER A 129 27.71 28.09 -7.29
C SER A 129 29.24 28.08 -7.14
N LEU A 130 29.81 26.99 -6.61
CA LEU A 130 31.27 26.84 -6.51
C LEU A 130 31.90 26.62 -7.89
N ILE A 131 31.25 25.83 -8.75
CA ILE A 131 31.69 25.60 -10.13
C ILE A 131 31.71 26.93 -10.89
N GLU A 132 30.63 27.71 -10.82
CA GLU A 132 30.53 29.02 -11.46
C GLU A 132 31.66 29.97 -11.02
N ASN A 133 31.97 30.02 -9.72
CA ASN A 133 33.07 30.84 -9.22
C ASN A 133 34.45 30.35 -9.69
N LEU A 134 34.65 29.03 -9.77
CA LEU A 134 35.90 28.47 -10.25
C LEU A 134 36.09 28.70 -11.75
N GLU A 135 35.02 28.58 -12.55
CA GLU A 135 35.03 28.88 -13.98
C GLU A 135 35.39 30.35 -14.23
N GLU A 136 34.82 31.29 -13.47
CA GLU A 136 35.18 32.71 -13.55
C GLU A 136 36.67 32.93 -13.22
N LYS A 137 37.18 32.28 -12.17
CA LYS A 137 38.60 32.39 -11.81
C LYS A 137 39.52 31.80 -12.88
N VAL A 138 39.15 30.67 -13.49
CA VAL A 138 39.92 30.07 -14.58
C VAL A 138 39.99 31.03 -15.76
N ALA A 139 38.87 31.61 -16.20
CA ALA A 139 38.83 32.58 -17.29
C ALA A 139 39.74 33.80 -17.01
N THR A 140 39.70 34.34 -15.79
CA THR A 140 40.58 35.48 -15.43
C THR A 140 42.06 35.10 -15.40
N LEU A 141 42.40 33.88 -14.99
CA LEU A 141 43.79 33.42 -14.96
C LEU A 141 44.31 33.18 -16.38
N GLU A 142 43.48 32.65 -17.28
CA GLU A 142 43.81 32.47 -18.69
C GLU A 142 44.12 33.82 -19.37
N GLU A 143 43.27 34.84 -19.16
CA GLU A 143 43.50 36.19 -19.69
C GLU A 143 44.82 36.81 -19.15
N ASN A 144 45.10 36.62 -17.86
CA ASN A 144 46.34 37.10 -17.25
C ASN A 144 47.59 36.38 -17.82
N VAL A 145 47.50 35.07 -18.07
CA VAL A 145 48.60 34.31 -18.68
C VAL A 145 48.88 34.80 -20.09
N GLU A 146 47.83 34.99 -20.91
CA GLU A 146 47.97 35.51 -22.27
C GLU A 146 48.60 36.91 -22.26
N SER A 147 48.16 37.81 -21.37
CA SER A 147 48.75 39.13 -21.19
C SER A 147 50.24 39.04 -20.82
N LEU A 148 50.61 38.21 -19.85
CA LEU A 148 52.00 38.06 -19.42
C LEU A 148 52.89 37.47 -20.52
N GLU A 149 52.39 36.53 -21.33
CA GLU A 149 53.12 36.00 -22.49
C GLU A 149 53.39 37.09 -23.53
N THR A 150 52.41 37.95 -23.81
CA THR A 150 52.63 39.10 -24.72
C THR A 150 53.65 40.10 -24.16
N GLU A 151 53.62 40.39 -22.86
CA GLU A 151 54.63 41.25 -22.23
C GLU A 151 56.03 40.62 -22.30
N LEU A 152 56.15 39.31 -22.06
CA LEU A 152 57.43 38.60 -22.08
C LEU A 152 58.03 38.55 -23.48
N THR A 153 57.22 38.28 -24.51
CA THR A 153 57.67 38.32 -25.92
C THR A 153 58.14 39.71 -26.31
N THR A 154 57.37 40.75 -25.98
CA THR A 154 57.74 42.15 -26.26
C THR A 154 59.01 42.57 -25.51
N ALA A 155 59.17 42.18 -24.24
CA ALA A 155 60.37 42.46 -23.45
C ALA A 155 61.60 41.71 -23.98
N LYS A 156 61.42 40.47 -24.45
CA LYS A 156 62.50 39.67 -25.05
C LYS A 156 62.95 40.24 -26.40
N GLU A 157 62.02 40.71 -27.21
CA GLU A 157 62.33 41.44 -28.45
C GLU A 157 63.04 42.77 -28.15
N ALA A 158 62.56 43.57 -27.19
CA ALA A 158 63.22 44.80 -26.77
C ALA A 158 64.65 44.56 -26.25
N ALA A 159 64.88 43.48 -25.50
CA ALA A 159 66.21 43.07 -25.04
C ALA A 159 67.12 42.59 -26.19
N ALA A 160 66.56 41.93 -27.21
CA ALA A 160 67.30 41.54 -28.42
C ALA A 160 67.70 42.77 -29.27
N VAL A 161 66.80 43.75 -29.44
CA VAL A 161 67.11 45.01 -30.14
C VAL A 161 68.16 45.83 -29.38
N ALA A 162 68.17 45.77 -28.04
CA ALA A 162 69.23 46.38 -27.23
C ALA A 162 70.58 45.64 -27.34
N ALA A 163 70.58 44.32 -27.54
CA ALA A 163 71.80 43.53 -27.75
C ALA A 163 72.40 43.68 -29.16
N THR A 164 71.58 43.98 -30.19
CA THR A 164 72.02 44.11 -31.60
C THR A 164 72.74 45.42 -31.95
N SER A 165 72.90 46.36 -31.01
CA SER A 165 73.84 47.50 -31.20
C SER A 165 75.30 47.16 -30.82
N SER A 166 75.59 45.92 -30.47
CA SER A 166 76.96 45.44 -30.25
C SER A 166 77.12 44.00 -30.72
N VAL A 167 77.98 43.81 -31.72
CA VAL A 167 78.61 42.57 -32.20
C VAL A 167 78.03 41.93 -33.46
N SER A 168 78.88 41.98 -34.49
CA SER A 168 78.85 41.27 -35.76
C SER A 168 79.16 39.76 -35.62
N GLU A 169 78.65 39.01 -36.60
CA GLU A 169 79.34 37.91 -37.32
C GLU A 169 79.20 36.45 -36.82
N SER A 170 78.85 35.58 -37.80
CA SER A 170 79.11 34.12 -37.89
C SER A 170 78.29 33.19 -36.97
N SER A 171 77.86 31.97 -37.32
CA SER A 171 77.71 31.18 -38.54
C SER A 171 77.04 29.84 -38.15
N THR A 172 76.55 29.10 -39.15
CA THR A 172 76.47 27.62 -39.23
C THR A 172 75.64 26.80 -38.24
N ALA A 173 74.66 26.11 -38.84
CA ALA A 173 74.11 24.85 -38.39
C ALA A 173 75.21 23.84 -38.00
N SER A 174 74.99 23.13 -36.90
CA SER A 174 75.68 21.87 -36.63
C SER A 174 74.73 20.93 -35.91
N ALA A 175 74.58 19.75 -36.50
CA ALA A 175 74.00 18.57 -35.87
C ALA A 175 74.84 18.22 -34.64
N ASP A 176 74.19 18.11 -33.48
CA ASP A 176 74.80 17.64 -32.24
C ASP A 176 74.43 16.17 -32.04
N THR A 177 75.44 15.34 -32.14
CA THR A 177 75.39 13.91 -31.91
C THR A 177 75.33 13.62 -30.41
N GLY A 178 74.16 13.17 -29.95
CA GLY A 178 74.08 11.88 -29.24
C GLY A 178 74.31 11.85 -27.73
N ALA A 179 73.98 12.91 -26.99
CA ALA A 179 73.84 12.82 -25.54
C ALA A 179 72.45 13.30 -25.10
N GLY A 180 71.53 12.34 -24.93
CA GLY A 180 70.19 12.61 -24.38
C GLY A 180 70.25 13.28 -23.01
N ARG A 181 69.39 14.27 -22.79
CA ARG A 181 69.20 14.88 -21.48
C ARG A 181 68.46 13.91 -20.57
N LYS A 182 68.90 13.83 -19.31
CA LYS A 182 68.19 13.06 -18.28
C LYS A 182 67.16 13.93 -17.59
N PHE A 183 65.90 13.56 -17.75
CA PHE A 183 64.73 14.13 -17.07
C PHE A 183 64.45 13.35 -15.78
N GLN A 184 64.03 14.05 -14.71
CA GLN A 184 63.73 13.39 -13.43
C GLN A 184 62.38 12.66 -13.46
N ASN A 185 61.43 13.16 -14.25
CA ASN A 185 60.07 12.65 -14.34
C ASN A 185 59.43 13.06 -15.68
N CYS A 186 58.24 12.51 -15.99
CA CYS A 186 57.53 12.80 -17.24
C CYS A 186 57.08 14.27 -17.37
N THR A 187 56.85 14.98 -16.27
CA THR A 187 56.46 16.41 -16.29
C THR A 187 57.61 17.27 -16.83
N ASP A 188 58.83 17.02 -16.38
CA ASP A 188 60.02 17.72 -16.87
C ASP A 188 60.26 17.44 -18.36
N LEU A 189 60.06 16.18 -18.78
CA LEU A 189 60.20 15.78 -20.18
C LEU A 189 59.13 16.44 -21.06
N ARG A 190 57.87 16.44 -20.64
CA ARG A 190 56.76 17.04 -21.42
C ARG A 190 56.85 18.55 -21.56
N THR A 191 57.63 19.21 -20.71
CA THR A 191 57.94 20.63 -20.86
C THR A 191 58.74 20.90 -22.14
N VAL A 192 59.57 19.95 -22.57
CA VAL A 192 60.34 20.05 -23.82
C VAL A 192 59.77 19.21 -24.97
N HIS A 193 59.12 18.08 -24.66
CA HIS A 193 58.51 17.15 -25.61
C HIS A 193 57.07 16.82 -25.18
N PRO A 194 56.08 17.69 -25.46
CA PRO A 194 54.72 17.58 -24.92
C PRO A 194 53.98 16.29 -25.25
N GLY A 195 54.35 15.63 -26.36
CA GLY A 195 53.79 14.37 -26.83
C GLY A 195 54.59 13.13 -26.44
N GLY A 196 55.56 13.26 -25.52
CA GLY A 196 56.47 12.18 -25.18
C GLY A 196 57.56 11.97 -26.24
N VAL A 197 58.34 10.90 -26.08
CA VAL A 197 59.46 10.57 -26.97
C VAL A 197 59.47 9.07 -27.30
N SER A 198 59.74 8.73 -28.55
CA SER A 198 59.91 7.33 -28.97
C SER A 198 61.24 6.75 -28.51
N SER A 199 61.32 5.42 -28.48
CA SER A 199 62.54 4.67 -28.10
C SER A 199 63.78 4.96 -28.95
N ASP A 200 63.61 5.50 -30.16
CA ASP A 200 64.70 5.93 -31.04
C ASP A 200 65.21 7.36 -30.74
N HIS A 201 64.52 8.10 -29.87
CA HIS A 201 64.86 9.48 -29.55
C HIS A 201 65.98 9.56 -28.50
N ALA A 202 66.89 10.54 -28.62
CA ALA A 202 68.04 10.66 -27.71
C ALA A 202 67.63 10.84 -26.24
N ASP A 203 66.54 11.58 -25.99
CA ASP A 203 65.98 11.86 -24.67
C ASP A 203 65.14 10.70 -24.08
N TYR A 204 65.03 9.57 -24.78
CA TYR A 204 64.28 8.41 -24.30
C TYR A 204 64.93 7.78 -23.07
N GLN A 205 64.11 7.54 -22.04
CA GLN A 205 64.53 6.87 -20.81
C GLN A 205 63.62 5.67 -20.52
N PRO A 206 64.13 4.42 -20.51
CA PRO A 206 63.32 3.22 -20.27
C PRO A 206 62.58 3.18 -18.93
N SER A 207 63.00 3.98 -17.94
CA SER A 207 62.31 4.10 -16.65
C SER A 207 61.03 4.95 -16.73
N MET A 208 60.82 5.67 -17.82
CA MET A 208 59.71 6.60 -18.04
C MET A 208 58.65 6.05 -19.00
N ASP A 209 58.97 4.99 -19.73
CA ASP A 209 58.03 4.15 -20.49
C ASP A 209 57.46 3.08 -19.55
N ARG A 210 56.26 3.35 -19.00
CA ARG A 210 55.67 2.55 -17.91
C ARG A 210 55.13 1.22 -18.41
N ASP A 211 54.57 1.21 -19.61
CA ASP A 211 53.91 0.09 -20.26
C ASP A 211 54.78 -0.63 -21.30
N LYS A 212 55.98 -0.10 -21.58
CA LYS A 212 57.03 -0.70 -22.40
C LYS A 212 56.62 -0.88 -23.85
N ASP A 213 55.86 0.06 -24.37
CA ASP A 213 55.41 0.07 -25.75
C ASP A 213 56.42 0.76 -26.69
N GLY A 214 57.50 1.32 -26.14
CA GLY A 214 58.52 2.06 -26.87
C GLY A 214 58.23 3.55 -27.00
N TRP A 215 57.29 4.09 -26.22
CA TRP A 215 56.96 5.51 -26.13
C TRP A 215 56.97 5.99 -24.68
N ALA A 216 57.90 6.89 -24.34
CA ALA A 216 58.00 7.43 -23.00
C ALA A 216 57.13 8.68 -22.83
N CYS A 217 56.33 8.72 -21.76
CA CYS A 217 55.59 9.88 -21.28
C CYS A 217 54.58 10.50 -22.27
N GLU A 218 53.78 9.66 -22.95
CA GLU A 218 52.56 10.10 -23.66
C GLU A 218 51.55 10.86 -22.78
#